data_AF-A0A7S3SEZ1-F1
#
_entry.id   AF-A0A7S3SEZ1-F1
#
_cell.length_a   1.000
_cell.length_b   1.000
_cell.length_c   1.000
_cell.angle_alpha   90.00
_cell.angle_beta   90.00
_cell.angle_gamma   90.00
#
_symmetry.space_group_name_H-M   'P 1'
#
loop_
_entity.id
_entity.type
_entity.pdbx_description
1 polymer ?
#
loop_
_entity_poly.entity_id
_entity_poly.type
_entity_poly.pdbx_seq_one_letter_code
_entity_poly.pdbx_strand_id
1 'polypeptide(L)'
;KTTAITTTTVTTTVTTQKKHGLFFKYAPPETTVIGKKDGDEEAADADEVDADEQALPPTGKMGKKATSHTGTKLDCTSAEEFSDGQCYKKCNLLTKGEYPTRLNGVTCCDKPWKCTTATAYNVRDGGGCKSDEEMYSGSCYTKCSVLTKGSFRYRKTAFTCCRDDSNWSCMFPGHSQTNSKFADLDTTGAEDESGC
;
A
#
# COMPACT_ATOMS: atom_id res chain seq x y z
N LYS A 1 47.35 7.62 1.58
CA LYS A 1 46.26 8.13 2.45
C LYS A 1 45.88 7.02 3.41
N THR A 2 46.01 7.25 4.71
CA THR A 2 45.70 6.26 5.76
C THR A 2 44.21 6.30 6.03
N THR A 3 43.46 5.28 5.60
CA THR A 3 42.00 5.21 5.76
C THR A 3 41.67 4.78 7.19
N ALA A 4 41.01 5.65 7.95
CA ALA A 4 40.53 5.34 9.30
C ALA A 4 39.21 4.58 9.22
N ILE A 5 39.15 3.40 9.85
CA ILE A 5 37.95 2.56 9.92
C ILE A 5 37.13 2.99 11.14
N THR A 6 35.98 3.63 10.91
CA THR A 6 35.05 4.00 11.99
C THR A 6 34.14 2.82 12.30
N THR A 7 34.35 2.17 13.45
CA THR A 7 33.50 1.07 13.91
C THR A 7 32.36 1.63 14.78
N THR A 8 31.11 1.53 14.33
CA THR A 8 29.94 1.92 15.12
C THR A 8 29.37 0.71 15.85
N THR A 9 29.59 0.63 17.15
CA THR A 9 29.01 -0.43 18.00
C THR A 9 27.61 -0.02 18.45
N VAL A 10 26.59 -0.77 18.04
CA VAL A 10 25.20 -0.57 18.48
C VAL A 10 24.93 -1.50 19.66
N THR A 11 24.74 -0.92 20.85
CA THR A 11 24.41 -1.67 22.07
C THR A 11 22.89 -1.74 22.23
N THR A 12 22.28 -2.88 21.93
CA THR A 12 20.88 -3.15 22.26
C THR A 12 20.75 -3.64 23.69
N THR A 13 20.11 -2.85 24.55
CA THR A 13 19.73 -3.24 25.92
C THR A 13 18.47 -4.09 25.90
N VAL A 14 18.58 -5.34 26.34
CA VAL A 14 17.43 -6.27 26.47
C VAL A 14 16.79 -6.06 27.85
N THR A 15 15.61 -5.46 27.88
CA THR A 15 14.83 -5.27 29.11
C THR A 15 13.91 -6.47 29.32
N THR A 16 14.25 -7.36 30.26
CA THR A 16 13.38 -8.48 30.66
C THR A 16 12.21 -7.98 31.51
N GLN A 17 10.98 -8.09 31.00
CA GLN A 17 9.76 -7.85 31.77
C GLN A 17 9.28 -9.13 32.46
N LYS A 18 9.21 -9.10 33.79
CA LYS A 18 8.74 -10.21 34.64
C LYS A 18 7.22 -10.20 34.70
N LYS A 19 6.55 -10.97 33.83
CA LYS A 19 5.10 -11.24 33.91
C LYS A 19 4.86 -12.63 34.49
N HIS A 20 4.18 -12.66 35.64
CA HIS A 20 3.52 -13.80 36.29
C HIS A 20 3.96 -15.22 35.85
N GLY A 21 4.90 -15.80 36.59
CA GLY A 21 4.90 -17.22 36.95
C GLY A 21 5.21 -18.29 35.90
N LEU A 22 5.35 -17.97 34.61
CA LEU A 22 5.80 -18.95 33.60
C LEU A 22 7.19 -18.61 33.08
N PHE A 23 8.17 -19.43 33.48
CA PHE A 23 9.52 -19.41 32.92
C PHE A 23 9.50 -20.04 31.51
N PHE A 24 9.34 -19.21 30.48
CA PHE A 24 9.71 -19.61 29.12
C PHE A 24 11.23 -19.42 28.96
N LYS A 25 11.98 -20.52 28.91
CA LYS A 25 13.39 -20.50 28.47
C LYS A 25 13.39 -20.23 26.96
N TYR A 26 13.51 -18.97 26.56
CA TYR A 26 13.80 -18.63 25.17
C TYR A 26 15.29 -18.90 24.91
N ALA A 27 15.57 -19.85 24.02
CA ALA A 27 16.90 -19.99 23.45
C ALA A 27 17.20 -18.74 22.59
N PRO A 28 18.35 -18.07 22.77
CA PRO A 28 18.70 -16.92 21.95
C PRO A 28 18.87 -17.37 20.48
N PRO A 29 18.37 -16.60 19.50
CA PRO A 29 18.65 -16.89 18.09
C PRO A 29 20.15 -16.71 17.82
N GLU A 30 20.72 -17.63 17.04
CA GLU A 30 22.10 -17.53 16.56
C GLU A 30 22.28 -16.23 15.77
N THR A 31 23.20 -15.39 16.23
CA THR A 31 23.57 -14.14 15.55
C THR A 31 24.42 -14.45 14.33
N THR A 32 23.81 -14.43 13.15
CA THR A 32 24.53 -14.45 11.88
C THR A 32 25.11 -13.05 11.60
N VAL A 33 26.43 -12.92 11.71
CA VAL A 33 27.15 -11.69 11.35
C VAL A 33 27.21 -11.59 9.83
N ILE A 34 26.41 -10.70 9.24
CA ILE A 34 26.51 -10.35 7.82
C ILE A 34 27.47 -9.17 7.70
N GLY A 35 28.71 -9.43 7.26
CA GLY A 35 29.67 -8.39 6.94
C GLY A 35 29.26 -7.67 5.65
N LYS A 36 29.00 -6.36 5.73
CA LYS A 36 28.89 -5.48 4.57
C LYS A 36 30.30 -5.18 4.07
N LYS A 37 30.59 -5.57 2.82
CA LYS A 37 31.73 -5.04 2.06
C LYS A 37 31.33 -3.68 1.54
N ASP A 38 31.97 -2.64 2.04
CA ASP A 38 31.95 -1.33 1.38
C ASP A 38 32.80 -1.48 0.11
N GLY A 39 32.12 -1.47 -1.04
CA GLY A 39 32.75 -1.36 -2.35
C GLY A 39 32.90 0.12 -2.67
N ASP A 40 34.14 0.55 -2.87
CA ASP A 40 34.47 1.85 -3.43
C ASP A 40 33.95 1.89 -4.88
N GLU A 41 32.83 2.58 -5.09
CA GLU A 41 32.28 2.85 -6.42
C GLU A 41 32.98 4.08 -7.00
N GLU A 42 33.75 3.82 -8.04
CA GLU A 42 34.49 4.78 -8.84
C GLU A 42 33.50 5.73 -9.54
N ALA A 43 33.68 7.03 -9.30
CA ALA A 43 32.92 8.09 -9.97
C ALA A 43 33.28 8.09 -11.46
N ALA A 44 32.47 7.45 -12.28
CA ALA A 44 32.43 7.67 -13.71
C ALA A 44 31.51 8.86 -13.98
N ASP A 45 32.12 9.88 -14.60
CA ASP A 45 31.47 10.99 -15.31
C ASP A 45 30.35 10.43 -16.21
N ALA A 46 29.10 10.84 -15.95
CA ALA A 46 27.97 10.55 -16.81
C ALA A 46 27.60 11.84 -17.53
N ASP A 47 27.78 11.81 -18.85
CA ASP A 47 27.22 12.74 -19.82
C ASP A 47 25.75 13.08 -19.50
N GLU A 48 25.42 14.36 -19.68
CA GLU A 48 24.05 14.87 -19.70
C GLU A 48 23.23 14.14 -20.78
N VAL A 49 22.45 13.14 -20.35
CA VAL A 49 21.34 12.63 -21.15
C VAL A 49 20.14 13.53 -20.88
N ASP A 50 19.79 14.31 -21.90
CA ASP A 50 18.54 15.07 -21.95
C ASP A 50 17.38 14.18 -21.50
N ALA A 51 16.79 14.59 -20.37
CA ALA A 51 15.59 13.99 -19.83
C ALA A 51 14.44 14.28 -20.80
N ASP A 52 14.24 13.38 -21.77
CA ASP A 52 12.99 13.29 -22.48
C ASP A 52 11.94 12.92 -21.44
N GLU A 53 11.19 13.96 -21.07
CA GLU A 53 10.01 13.98 -20.22
C GLU A 53 9.08 12.85 -20.62
N GLN A 54 9.28 11.65 -20.05
CA GLN A 54 8.25 10.62 -20.00
C GLN A 54 7.18 11.10 -19.03
N ALA A 55 6.42 12.10 -19.49
CA ALA A 55 5.16 12.50 -18.93
C ALA A 55 4.37 11.21 -18.66
N LEU A 56 4.16 10.93 -17.37
CA LEU A 56 3.06 10.06 -16.96
C LEU A 56 1.84 10.51 -17.78
N PRO A 57 1.09 9.59 -18.42
CA PRO A 57 -0.04 10.00 -19.22
C PRO A 57 -0.91 10.89 -18.33
N PRO A 58 -1.28 12.09 -18.80
CA PRO A 58 -2.06 13.03 -18.00
C PRO A 58 -3.23 12.27 -17.40
N THR A 59 -3.46 12.44 -16.10
CA THR A 59 -4.65 11.95 -15.39
C THR A 59 -5.84 12.27 -16.28
N GLY A 60 -6.27 11.26 -17.02
CA GLY A 60 -7.09 11.46 -18.19
C GLY A 60 -8.38 12.07 -17.71
N LYS A 61 -8.69 13.30 -18.16
CA LYS A 61 -10.02 13.88 -18.10
C LYS A 61 -10.99 12.72 -18.35
N MET A 62 -11.80 12.37 -17.34
CA MET A 62 -12.74 11.27 -17.44
C MET A 62 -13.63 11.57 -18.65
N GLY A 63 -13.28 10.93 -19.77
CA GLY A 63 -13.90 11.20 -21.06
C GLY A 63 -15.36 10.81 -20.96
N LYS A 64 -16.22 11.80 -21.24
CA LYS A 64 -17.62 11.66 -21.70
C LYS A 64 -18.37 10.47 -21.11
N LYS A 65 -19.27 10.76 -20.16
CA LYS A 65 -20.36 9.92 -19.63
C LYS A 65 -20.40 8.52 -20.26
N ALA A 66 -19.97 7.52 -19.49
CA ALA A 66 -20.13 6.11 -19.82
C ALA A 66 -21.54 5.87 -20.36
N THR A 67 -21.65 5.64 -21.66
CA THR A 67 -22.85 5.09 -22.26
C THR A 67 -23.04 3.73 -21.62
N SER A 68 -24.15 3.55 -20.91
CA SER A 68 -24.55 2.27 -20.34
C SER A 68 -24.53 1.21 -21.43
N HIS A 69 -23.48 0.38 -21.46
CA HIS A 69 -23.39 -0.74 -22.38
C HIS A 69 -24.31 -1.83 -21.85
N THR A 70 -25.54 -1.88 -22.36
CA THR A 70 -26.42 -3.07 -22.30
C THR A 70 -25.95 -4.16 -23.26
N GLY A 71 -24.77 -4.01 -23.86
CA GLY A 71 -24.16 -4.94 -24.81
C GLY A 71 -23.44 -6.08 -24.10
N THR A 72 -23.61 -7.28 -24.65
CA THR A 72 -22.76 -8.45 -24.42
C THR A 72 -21.28 -8.10 -24.30
N LYS A 73 -20.47 -8.93 -23.60
CA LYS A 73 -19.00 -8.93 -23.35
C LYS A 73 -18.05 -8.38 -24.45
N LEU A 74 -18.54 -8.02 -25.63
CA LEU A 74 -17.82 -7.84 -26.88
C LEU A 74 -17.34 -6.41 -27.21
N ASP A 75 -17.74 -5.37 -26.46
CA ASP A 75 -17.46 -3.97 -26.87
C ASP A 75 -16.29 -3.27 -26.16
N CYS A 76 -15.47 -3.98 -25.37
CA CYS A 76 -14.24 -3.37 -24.83
C CYS A 76 -13.17 -3.24 -25.92
N THR A 77 -12.40 -2.15 -25.93
CA THR A 77 -11.31 -1.98 -26.89
C THR A 77 -10.20 -3.02 -26.68
N SER A 78 -9.28 -3.18 -27.65
CA SER A 78 -8.15 -4.13 -27.52
C SER A 78 -7.21 -3.81 -26.35
N ALA A 79 -7.23 -2.58 -25.84
CA ALA A 79 -6.48 -2.13 -24.66
C ALA A 79 -7.25 -2.31 -23.34
N GLU A 80 -8.49 -2.80 -23.39
CA GLU A 80 -9.39 -2.92 -22.26
C GLU A 80 -9.79 -4.39 -22.00
N GLU A 81 -10.27 -4.63 -20.79
CA GLU A 81 -10.80 -5.91 -20.31
C GLU A 81 -12.13 -5.69 -19.61
N PHE A 82 -13.06 -6.63 -19.79
CA PHE A 82 -14.38 -6.57 -19.18
C PHE A 82 -14.34 -7.19 -17.78
N SER A 83 -14.68 -6.42 -16.75
CA SER A 83 -14.78 -6.86 -15.35
C SER A 83 -15.97 -6.18 -14.69
N ASP A 84 -16.69 -6.84 -13.79
CA ASP A 84 -17.80 -6.24 -13.00
C ASP A 84 -18.82 -5.42 -13.82
N GLY A 85 -19.10 -5.85 -15.06
CA GLY A 85 -20.04 -5.17 -15.95
C GLY A 85 -19.51 -3.93 -16.67
N GLN A 86 -18.22 -3.62 -16.57
CA GLN A 86 -17.59 -2.43 -17.15
C GLN A 86 -16.28 -2.78 -17.88
N CYS A 87 -15.87 -1.93 -18.81
CA CYS A 87 -14.57 -2.02 -19.47
C CYS A 87 -13.52 -1.24 -18.66
N TYR A 88 -12.40 -1.89 -18.35
CA TYR A 88 -11.26 -1.29 -17.67
C TYR A 88 -10.01 -1.42 -18.52
N LYS A 89 -9.05 -0.50 -18.40
CA LYS A 89 -7.72 -0.69 -19.00
C LYS A 89 -7.09 -2.00 -18.49
N LYS A 90 -6.44 -2.76 -19.36
CA LYS A 90 -5.80 -4.02 -18.98
C LYS A 90 -4.77 -3.81 -17.87
N CYS A 91 -4.83 -4.64 -16.84
CA CYS A 91 -3.84 -4.63 -15.75
C CYS A 91 -2.38 -4.77 -16.24
N ASN A 92 -2.14 -5.57 -17.29
CA ASN A 92 -0.84 -5.69 -17.95
C ASN A 92 -0.32 -4.35 -18.50
N LEU A 93 -1.20 -3.52 -19.07
CA LEU A 93 -0.82 -2.20 -19.60
C LEU A 93 -0.58 -1.19 -18.48
N LEU A 94 -1.42 -1.22 -17.43
CA LEU A 94 -1.32 -0.30 -16.30
C LEU A 94 -0.05 -0.51 -15.47
N THR A 95 0.35 -1.77 -15.31
CA THR A 95 1.46 -2.16 -14.43
C THR A 95 2.72 -2.57 -15.18
N LYS A 96 2.80 -2.27 -16.48
CA LYS A 96 3.90 -2.67 -17.36
C LYS A 96 4.25 -4.17 -17.24
N GLY A 97 3.23 -5.00 -17.00
CA GLY A 97 3.33 -6.46 -16.89
C GLY A 97 3.67 -7.02 -15.52
N GLU A 98 3.87 -6.20 -14.49
CA GLU A 98 4.16 -6.69 -13.13
C GLU A 98 2.94 -7.36 -12.47
N TYR A 99 1.74 -6.84 -12.71
CA TYR A 99 0.48 -7.36 -12.16
C TYR A 99 -0.53 -7.60 -13.28
N PRO A 100 -0.43 -8.67 -14.09
CA PRO A 100 -1.25 -8.85 -15.28
C PRO A 100 -2.71 -9.26 -15.00
N THR A 101 -3.03 -9.70 -13.78
CA THR A 101 -4.34 -10.28 -13.46
C THR A 101 -5.25 -9.27 -12.77
N ARG A 102 -6.46 -9.04 -13.26
CA ARG A 102 -7.47 -8.19 -12.59
C ARG A 102 -8.28 -8.99 -11.57
N LEU A 103 -8.45 -8.43 -10.37
CA LEU A 103 -9.32 -8.99 -9.33
C LEU A 103 -10.71 -8.31 -9.33
N ASN A 104 -10.72 -6.98 -9.47
CA ASN A 104 -11.91 -6.14 -9.50
C ASN A 104 -11.62 -4.85 -10.29
N GLY A 105 -12.57 -3.93 -10.37
CA GLY A 105 -12.43 -2.67 -11.11
C GLY A 105 -11.20 -1.80 -10.74
N VAL A 106 -10.62 -1.94 -9.55
CA VAL A 106 -9.51 -1.09 -9.06
C VAL A 106 -8.24 -1.85 -8.71
N THR A 107 -8.25 -3.18 -8.72
CA THR A 107 -7.14 -3.99 -8.22
C THR A 107 -6.56 -4.93 -9.28
N CYS A 108 -5.23 -4.83 -9.46
CA CYS A 108 -4.42 -5.76 -10.25
C CYS A 108 -3.50 -6.59 -9.35
N CYS A 109 -3.18 -7.82 -9.77
CA CYS A 109 -2.34 -8.78 -9.06
C CYS A 109 -1.39 -9.53 -10.00
N ASP A 110 -0.28 -10.02 -9.44
CA ASP A 110 0.66 -10.92 -10.13
C ASP A 110 -0.02 -12.26 -10.45
N LYS A 111 -0.64 -12.89 -9.42
CA LYS A 111 -1.29 -14.20 -9.52
C LYS A 111 -2.71 -14.16 -8.95
N PRO A 112 -3.68 -14.85 -9.56
CA PRO A 112 -5.08 -14.82 -9.13
C PRO A 112 -5.30 -15.28 -7.69
N TRP A 113 -4.51 -16.26 -7.22
CA TRP A 113 -4.59 -16.81 -5.86
C TRP A 113 -3.68 -16.11 -4.86
N LYS A 114 -2.84 -15.15 -5.29
CA LYS A 114 -1.99 -14.33 -4.41
C LYS A 114 -2.49 -12.89 -4.26
N CYS A 115 -3.73 -12.61 -4.64
CA CYS A 115 -4.37 -11.32 -4.39
C CYS A 115 -4.69 -11.14 -2.89
N THR A 116 -3.65 -11.07 -2.07
CA THR A 116 -3.76 -10.63 -0.68
C THR A 116 -3.48 -9.13 -0.63
N THR A 117 -4.02 -8.45 0.38
CA THR A 117 -3.94 -6.99 0.55
C THR A 117 -2.52 -6.42 0.55
N ALA A 118 -1.49 -7.24 0.76
CA ALA A 118 -0.10 -6.82 0.77
C ALA A 118 0.57 -6.72 -0.62
N THR A 119 0.02 -7.37 -1.65
CA THR A 119 0.64 -7.44 -3.01
C THR A 119 -0.32 -7.01 -4.11
N ALA A 120 -1.36 -6.27 -3.75
CA ALA A 120 -2.39 -5.79 -4.67
C ALA A 120 -2.01 -4.38 -5.18
N TYR A 121 -1.86 -4.24 -6.50
CA TYR A 121 -1.65 -2.94 -7.13
C TYR A 121 -2.98 -2.21 -7.23
N ASN A 122 -3.10 -1.08 -6.53
CA ASN A 122 -4.26 -0.20 -6.67
C ASN A 122 -4.07 0.69 -7.90
N VAL A 123 -4.95 0.53 -8.89
CA VAL A 123 -4.88 1.23 -10.17
C VAL A 123 -5.09 2.74 -10.00
N ARG A 124 -5.76 3.19 -8.94
CA ARG A 124 -6.03 4.61 -8.71
C ARG A 124 -4.77 5.38 -8.30
N ASP A 125 -3.92 4.78 -7.47
CA ASP A 125 -2.85 5.50 -6.76
C ASP A 125 -1.44 5.14 -7.23
N GLY A 126 -1.31 4.44 -8.36
CA GLY A 126 0.00 4.18 -8.96
C GLY A 126 0.82 3.09 -8.28
N GLY A 127 0.25 2.30 -7.37
CA GLY A 127 0.86 1.03 -6.92
C GLY A 127 0.96 0.79 -5.42
N GLY A 128 0.26 1.55 -4.60
CA GLY A 128 0.15 1.28 -3.17
C GLY A 128 -0.58 2.40 -2.46
N CYS A 129 -0.93 2.17 -1.20
CA CYS A 129 -1.42 3.24 -0.34
C CYS A 129 -0.25 4.10 0.16
N LYS A 130 -0.52 5.37 0.51
CA LYS A 130 0.49 6.26 1.11
C LYS A 130 1.02 5.69 2.43
N SER A 131 2.12 6.25 2.93
CA SER A 131 2.78 5.78 4.17
C SER A 131 1.90 5.89 5.42
N ASP A 132 0.91 6.78 5.41
CA ASP A 132 -0.10 7.02 6.45
C ASP A 132 -1.46 6.36 6.14
N GLU A 133 -1.55 5.62 5.03
CA GLU A 133 -2.74 4.90 4.59
C GLU A 133 -2.53 3.38 4.68
N GLU A 134 -3.64 2.65 4.74
CA GLU A 134 -3.70 1.19 4.75
C GLU A 134 -4.68 0.69 3.69
N MET A 135 -4.31 -0.42 3.05
CA MET A 135 -5.18 -1.09 2.10
C MET A 135 -6.26 -1.86 2.85
N TYR A 136 -7.51 -1.47 2.67
CA TYR A 136 -8.66 -2.19 3.21
C TYR A 136 -9.72 -2.36 2.13
N SER A 137 -10.12 -3.61 1.87
CA SER A 137 -11.13 -3.94 0.85
C SER A 137 -10.85 -3.38 -0.55
N GLY A 138 -9.57 -3.28 -0.95
CA GLY A 138 -9.17 -2.81 -2.28
C GLY A 138 -9.15 -1.29 -2.45
N SER A 139 -9.27 -0.53 -1.35
CA SER A 139 -9.11 0.92 -1.34
C SER A 139 -8.13 1.35 -0.24
N CYS A 140 -7.50 2.50 -0.43
CA CYS A 140 -6.60 3.09 0.55
C CYS A 140 -7.37 3.97 1.52
N TYR A 141 -7.26 3.68 2.81
CA TYR A 141 -7.87 4.46 3.87
C TYR A 141 -6.79 5.00 4.79
N THR A 142 -6.96 6.17 5.38
CA THR A 142 -6.05 6.65 6.44
C THR A 142 -5.96 5.60 7.56
N LYS A 143 -4.75 5.31 8.03
CA LYS A 143 -4.53 4.28 9.06
C LYS A 143 -5.36 4.57 10.31
N CYS A 144 -5.98 3.55 10.87
CA CYS A 144 -6.68 3.64 12.15
C CYS A 144 -5.79 4.20 13.28
N SER A 145 -4.49 3.90 13.26
CA SER A 145 -3.52 4.48 14.21
C SER A 145 -3.37 6.00 14.08
N VAL A 146 -3.49 6.55 12.88
CA VAL A 146 -3.43 8.00 12.63
C VAL A 146 -4.76 8.65 13.05
N LEU A 147 -5.88 8.13 12.57
CA LEU A 147 -7.23 8.65 12.84
C LEU A 147 -7.59 8.69 14.34
N THR A 148 -7.13 7.70 15.10
CA THR A 148 -7.47 7.55 16.52
C THR A 148 -6.32 7.90 17.46
N LYS A 149 -5.27 8.56 16.94
CA LYS A 149 -4.06 8.93 17.70
C LYS A 149 -3.45 7.74 18.45
N GLY A 150 -3.47 6.56 17.83
CA GLY A 150 -2.87 5.32 18.29
C GLY A 150 -3.70 4.48 19.27
N SER A 151 -4.93 4.91 19.61
CA SER A 151 -5.79 4.23 20.59
C SER A 151 -6.56 3.02 20.02
N PHE A 152 -6.87 3.03 18.73
CA PHE A 152 -7.49 1.93 17.99
C PHE A 152 -6.73 1.72 16.69
N ARG A 153 -5.84 0.72 16.61
CA ARG A 153 -4.86 0.58 15.52
C ARG A 153 -5.31 -0.32 14.38
N TYR A 154 -6.33 -1.15 14.60
CA TYR A 154 -6.69 -2.22 13.66
C TYR A 154 -8.02 -1.90 12.98
N ARG A 155 -8.02 -1.83 11.65
CA ARG A 155 -9.23 -1.60 10.88
C ARG A 155 -10.08 -2.86 10.78
N LYS A 156 -11.38 -2.75 11.05
CA LYS A 156 -12.34 -3.85 10.91
C LYS A 156 -13.37 -3.62 9.83
N THR A 157 -13.71 -2.36 9.56
CA THR A 157 -14.57 -1.91 8.46
C THR A 157 -14.03 -0.60 7.89
N ALA A 158 -14.63 -0.07 6.83
CA ALA A 158 -14.30 1.28 6.35
C ALA A 158 -14.53 2.37 7.41
N PHE A 159 -15.43 2.15 8.38
CA PHE A 159 -15.83 3.15 9.38
C PHE A 159 -15.39 2.81 10.81
N THR A 160 -14.86 1.60 11.04
CA THR A 160 -14.61 1.06 12.39
C THR A 160 -13.15 0.68 12.57
N CYS A 161 -12.54 1.31 13.58
CA CYS A 161 -11.22 0.99 14.10
C CYS A 161 -11.34 0.24 15.43
N CYS A 162 -10.39 -0.66 15.68
CA CYS A 162 -10.37 -1.55 16.82
C CYS A 162 -9.07 -1.44 17.62
N ARG A 163 -9.18 -1.66 18.94
CA ARG A 163 -8.02 -1.62 19.83
C ARG A 163 -7.11 -2.83 19.64
N ASP A 164 -7.70 -4.00 19.42
CA ASP A 164 -6.99 -5.27 19.24
C ASP A 164 -7.32 -5.88 17.87
N ASP A 165 -6.42 -6.73 17.35
CA ASP A 165 -6.63 -7.39 16.06
C ASP A 165 -7.61 -8.57 16.15
N SER A 166 -7.94 -9.05 17.35
CA SER A 166 -8.96 -10.09 17.48
C SER A 166 -10.35 -9.55 17.13
N ASN A 167 -11.05 -10.21 16.22
CA ASN A 167 -12.42 -9.83 15.83
C ASN A 167 -13.37 -9.77 17.02
N TRP A 168 -13.22 -10.69 17.97
CA TRP A 168 -14.06 -10.75 19.17
C TRP A 168 -13.84 -9.57 20.13
N SER A 169 -12.61 -9.08 20.28
CA SER A 169 -12.33 -7.90 21.13
C SER A 169 -13.13 -6.69 20.65
N CYS A 170 -13.29 -6.54 19.33
CA CYS A 170 -14.06 -5.44 18.76
C CYS A 170 -15.55 -5.45 19.06
N MET A 171 -16.11 -6.60 19.45
CA MET A 171 -17.54 -6.68 19.79
C MET A 171 -17.83 -6.16 21.20
N PHE A 172 -16.81 -5.97 22.03
CA PHE A 172 -17.00 -5.42 23.37
C PHE A 172 -17.14 -3.88 23.34
N PRO A 173 -18.07 -3.31 24.13
CA PRO A 173 -18.19 -1.87 24.28
C PRO A 173 -16.86 -1.23 24.67
N GLY A 174 -16.46 -0.15 23.98
CA GLY A 174 -15.22 0.59 24.25
C GLY A 174 -13.95 0.02 23.61
N HIS A 175 -14.02 -1.13 22.93
CA HIS A 175 -12.90 -1.70 22.17
C HIS A 175 -12.93 -1.38 20.67
N SER A 176 -14.03 -0.79 20.19
CA SER A 176 -14.19 -0.25 18.85
C SER A 176 -14.50 1.24 18.87
N GLN A 177 -13.99 1.97 17.90
CA GLN A 177 -14.41 3.32 17.58
C GLN A 177 -14.97 3.34 16.16
N THR A 178 -16.22 3.77 16.01
CA THR A 178 -16.88 3.90 14.71
C THR A 178 -17.15 5.38 14.45
N ASN A 179 -16.72 5.87 13.29
CA ASN A 179 -16.96 7.24 12.86
C ASN A 179 -17.12 7.27 11.33
N SER A 180 -18.11 8.01 10.83
CA SER A 180 -18.32 8.17 9.39
C SER A 180 -17.10 8.76 8.67
N LYS A 181 -16.37 9.67 9.33
CA LYS A 181 -15.14 10.29 8.82
C LYS A 181 -13.98 9.32 8.58
N PHE A 182 -14.04 8.10 9.14
CA PHE A 182 -12.97 7.11 8.94
C PHE A 182 -13.03 6.45 7.56
N ALA A 183 -14.14 6.61 6.84
CA ALA A 183 -14.31 6.11 5.49
C ALA A 183 -14.13 7.18 4.41
N ASP A 184 -13.80 8.42 4.80
CA ASP A 184 -13.39 9.42 3.83
C ASP A 184 -12.09 8.90 3.19
N LEU A 185 -12.26 8.36 1.99
CA LEU A 185 -11.17 8.17 1.04
C LEU A 185 -10.64 9.58 0.82
N ASP A 186 -9.38 9.81 1.14
CA ASP A 186 -8.76 11.13 1.11
C ASP A 186 -8.85 11.73 -0.31
N THR A 187 -9.99 12.35 -0.63
CA THR A 187 -10.23 13.07 -1.88
C THR A 187 -9.64 14.47 -1.81
N THR A 188 -8.89 14.81 -0.75
CA THR A 188 -8.26 16.13 -0.60
C THR A 188 -7.19 16.41 -1.66
N GLY A 189 -6.86 15.43 -2.52
CA GLY A 189 -6.10 15.64 -3.75
C GLY A 189 -6.89 16.26 -4.93
N ALA A 190 -8.19 16.54 -4.77
CA ALA A 190 -9.01 17.17 -5.80
C ALA A 190 -9.86 18.32 -5.23
N GLU A 191 -9.25 19.19 -4.43
CA GLU A 191 -9.73 20.57 -4.34
C GLU A 191 -9.21 21.32 -5.57
N ASP A 192 -9.76 20.99 -6.74
CA ASP A 192 -9.79 21.97 -7.83
C ASP A 192 -10.62 23.14 -7.29
N GLU A 193 -9.95 24.23 -6.94
CA GLU A 193 -10.50 25.55 -6.66
C GLU A 193 -11.28 26.08 -7.89
N SER A 194 -12.40 25.44 -8.23
CA SER A 194 -13.35 25.93 -9.20
C SER A 194 -14.26 26.95 -8.50
N GLY A 195 -13.68 28.11 -8.19
CA GLY A 195 -14.46 29.30 -7.89
C GLY A 195 -15.43 29.56 -9.03
N CYS A 196 -16.72 29.59 -8.70
CA CYS A 196 -17.77 30.12 -9.58
C CYS A 196 -17.61 31.64 -9.71
#